data_AF-A0A401TVD7-F1
#
_entry.id   AF-A0A401TVD7-F1
#
_cell.length_a   1.000
_cell.length_b   1.000
_cell.length_c   1.000
_cell.angle_alpha   90.00
_cell.angle_beta   90.00
_cell.angle_gamma   90.00
#
_symmetry.space_group_name_H-M   'P 1'
#
loop_
_entity.id
_entity.type
_entity.pdbx_description
1 polymer ?
#
loop_
_entity_poly.entity_id
_entity_poly.type
_entity_poly.pdbx_seq_one_letter_code
_entity_poly.pdbx_strand_id
1 'polypeptide(L)'
;MGRALKCLLIMSVLLGAAVPARAAEDRALERGVAVIDPAILRELDHSRFSLGRMLAPDRSADTPLSNRDLFALPALVPVREALDHEFDRYVSKHQASLPNESIGVGDAFAFQLFDRALLGSPDVRFVLAGIVNRMDRAYVAPKDCGEIRLI
;
A
#
# COMPACT_ATOMS: atom_id res chain seq x y z
N MET A 1 9.20 -36.60 -60.57
CA MET A 1 9.51 -35.57 -59.55
C MET A 1 11.02 -35.53 -59.31
N GLY A 2 11.71 -34.57 -59.93
CA GLY A 2 13.17 -34.47 -59.89
C GLY A 2 13.71 -34.08 -58.51
N ARG A 3 14.92 -34.53 -58.17
CA ARG A 3 15.64 -34.21 -56.92
C ARG A 3 15.63 -32.71 -56.60
N ALA A 4 15.71 -31.86 -57.63
CA ALA A 4 15.63 -30.40 -57.50
C ALA A 4 14.30 -29.92 -56.89
N LEU A 5 13.16 -30.51 -57.27
CA LEU A 5 11.84 -30.13 -56.76
C LEU A 5 11.68 -30.52 -55.28
N LYS A 6 12.28 -31.65 -54.88
CA LYS A 6 12.30 -32.09 -53.48
C LYS A 6 13.19 -31.17 -52.61
N CYS A 7 14.35 -30.75 -53.12
CA CYS A 7 15.21 -29.78 -52.42
C CYS A 7 14.51 -28.42 -52.27
N LEU A 8 13.80 -27.96 -53.29
CA LEU A 8 13.06 -26.68 -53.24
C LEU A 8 11.92 -26.72 -52.21
N LEU A 9 11.20 -27.84 -52.11
CA LEU A 9 10.16 -28.05 -51.10
C LEU A 9 10.71 -28.12 -49.68
N ILE A 10 11.85 -28.79 -49.48
CA ILE A 10 12.50 -28.87 -48.17
C ILE A 10 13.00 -27.48 -47.74
N MET A 11 13.58 -26.70 -48.66
CA MET A 11 14.01 -25.33 -48.38
C MET A 11 12.83 -24.41 -48.08
N SER A 12 11.69 -24.54 -48.77
CA SER A 12 10.50 -23.73 -48.46
C SER A 12 9.92 -24.05 -47.08
N VAL A 13 9.97 -25.33 -46.66
CA VAL A 13 9.51 -25.73 -45.32
C VAL A 13 10.47 -25.23 -44.23
N LEU A 14 11.78 -25.27 -44.47
CA LEU A 14 12.79 -24.75 -43.54
C LEU A 14 12.74 -23.22 -43.40
N LEU A 15 12.46 -22.48 -44.48
CA LEU A 15 12.30 -21.02 -44.41
C LEU A 15 10.96 -20.59 -43.80
N GLY A 16 9.90 -21.39 -43.93
CA GLY A 16 8.59 -21.12 -43.33
C GLY A 16 8.56 -21.30 -41.81
N ALA A 17 9.44 -22.13 -41.25
CA ALA A 17 9.55 -22.35 -39.80
C ALA A 17 10.37 -21.25 -39.07
N ALA A 18 10.98 -20.34 -39.82
CA ALA A 18 11.79 -19.25 -39.30
C ALA A 18 11.01 -17.91 -39.22
N VAL A 19 9.67 -17.95 -39.14
CA VAL A 19 8.93 -16.76 -38.71
C VAL A 19 9.32 -16.53 -37.26
N PRO A 20 10.06 -15.47 -36.91
CA PRO A 20 10.23 -15.15 -35.52
C PRO A 20 8.83 -14.91 -35.00
N ALA A 21 8.40 -15.72 -34.03
CA ALA A 21 7.30 -15.33 -33.19
C ALA A 21 7.66 -13.92 -32.72
N ARG A 22 6.93 -12.91 -33.21
CA ARG A 22 7.00 -11.59 -32.61
C ARG A 22 6.41 -11.81 -31.23
N ALA A 23 7.26 -12.20 -30.29
CA ALA A 23 7.05 -11.89 -28.90
C ALA A 23 6.77 -10.40 -28.93
N ALA A 24 5.51 -10.03 -28.68
CA ALA A 24 5.17 -8.65 -28.42
C ALA A 24 6.23 -8.12 -27.46
N GLU A 25 6.74 -6.90 -27.69
CA GLU A 25 7.64 -6.25 -26.74
C GLU A 25 7.06 -6.50 -25.35
N ASP A 26 7.79 -7.30 -24.57
CA ASP A 26 7.47 -7.58 -23.19
C ASP A 26 7.64 -6.21 -22.54
N ARG A 27 6.53 -5.46 -22.42
CA ARG A 27 6.52 -4.16 -21.72
C ARG A 27 7.30 -4.41 -20.47
N ALA A 28 8.42 -3.70 -20.30
CA ALA A 28 9.30 -3.90 -19.16
C ALA A 28 8.41 -4.02 -17.93
N LEU A 29 8.34 -5.23 -17.35
CA LEU A 29 7.41 -5.54 -16.27
C LEU A 29 7.60 -4.44 -15.23
N GLU A 30 6.62 -3.54 -15.09
CA GLU A 30 6.70 -2.50 -14.08
C GLU A 30 6.92 -3.23 -12.77
N ARG A 31 7.99 -2.90 -12.05
CA ARG A 31 8.53 -3.67 -10.91
C ARG A 31 7.55 -3.76 -9.72
N GLY A 32 6.37 -3.19 -9.88
CA GLY A 32 5.21 -3.22 -8.99
C GLY A 32 4.11 -2.33 -9.59
N VAL A 33 2.93 -2.37 -8.97
CA VAL A 33 1.83 -1.44 -9.24
C VAL A 33 1.65 -0.57 -8.01
N ALA A 34 1.59 0.74 -8.19
CA ALA A 34 1.26 1.69 -7.13
C ALA A 34 0.01 2.49 -7.53
N VAL A 35 -1.05 2.35 -6.74
CA VAL A 35 -2.24 3.21 -6.83
C VAL A 35 -2.06 4.32 -5.81
N ILE A 36 -1.84 5.53 -6.31
CA ILE A 36 -1.59 6.73 -5.49
C ILE A 36 -2.49 7.91 -5.87
N ASP A 37 -3.36 7.74 -6.87
CA ASP A 37 -4.30 8.78 -7.28
C ASP A 37 -5.32 9.03 -6.14
N PRO A 38 -5.42 10.26 -5.61
CA PRO A 38 -6.28 10.54 -4.46
C PRO A 38 -7.77 10.30 -4.71
N ALA A 39 -8.26 10.49 -5.95
CA ALA A 39 -9.66 10.27 -6.27
C ALA A 39 -9.97 8.77 -6.31
N ILE A 40 -9.11 7.97 -6.95
CA ILE A 40 -9.22 6.51 -6.96
C ILE A 40 -9.11 5.96 -5.53
N LEU A 41 -8.15 6.42 -4.74
CA LEU A 41 -7.97 5.96 -3.36
C LEU A 41 -9.18 6.28 -2.49
N ARG A 42 -9.79 7.45 -2.66
CA ARG A 42 -11.02 7.81 -1.95
C ARG A 42 -12.19 6.89 -2.32
N GLU A 43 -12.35 6.55 -3.59
CA GLU A 43 -13.37 5.60 -4.02
C GLU A 43 -13.12 4.19 -3.42
N LEU A 44 -11.87 3.75 -3.43
CA LEU A 44 -11.48 2.46 -2.84
C LEU A 44 -11.67 2.44 -1.31
N ASP A 45 -11.39 3.55 -0.62
CA ASP A 45 -11.62 3.76 0.81
C ASP A 45 -13.11 3.74 1.19
N HIS A 46 -14.02 4.01 0.25
CA HIS A 46 -15.47 3.85 0.43
C HIS A 46 -15.97 2.43 0.07
N SER A 47 -15.06 1.49 -0.19
CA SER A 47 -15.39 0.12 -0.61
C SER A 47 -14.91 -0.92 0.42
N ARG A 48 -14.64 -2.15 -0.04
CA ARG A 48 -14.08 -3.24 0.78
C ARG A 48 -12.67 -2.97 1.33
N PHE A 49 -11.97 -1.98 0.79
CA PHE A 49 -10.61 -1.61 1.21
C PHE A 49 -10.59 -0.57 2.35
N SER A 50 -11.76 -0.17 2.85
CA SER A 50 -11.83 0.72 4.00
C SER A 50 -11.29 0.03 5.25
N LEU A 51 -10.52 0.76 6.06
CA LEU A 51 -10.00 0.26 7.33
C LEU A 51 -11.13 -0.27 8.23
N GLY A 52 -12.28 0.40 8.21
CA GLY A 52 -13.46 -0.03 8.96
C GLY A 52 -14.00 -1.38 8.52
N ARG A 53 -14.07 -1.66 7.21
CA ARG A 53 -14.48 -2.99 6.71
C ARG A 53 -13.46 -4.07 7.04
N MET A 54 -12.18 -3.74 7.06
CA MET A 54 -11.12 -4.70 7.38
C MET A 54 -11.13 -5.11 8.86
N LEU A 55 -11.40 -4.16 9.76
CA LEU A 55 -11.42 -4.41 11.21
C LEU A 55 -12.79 -4.85 11.74
N ALA A 56 -13.87 -4.44 11.08
CA ALA A 56 -15.25 -4.77 11.44
C ALA A 56 -16.06 -5.05 10.17
N PRO A 57 -16.00 -6.28 9.62
CA PRO A 57 -16.61 -6.64 8.33
C PRO A 57 -18.10 -6.33 8.23
N ASP A 58 -18.84 -6.39 9.35
CA ASP A 58 -20.28 -6.13 9.40
C ASP A 58 -20.65 -4.64 9.36
N ARG A 59 -19.68 -3.73 9.51
CA ARG A 59 -19.92 -2.27 9.46
C ARG A 59 -20.23 -1.82 8.03
N SER A 60 -21.13 -0.87 7.84
CA SER A 60 -21.33 -0.23 6.52
C SER A 60 -20.07 0.48 6.03
N ALA A 61 -19.80 0.41 4.72
CA ALA A 61 -18.71 1.16 4.08
C ALA A 61 -19.07 2.64 3.85
N ASP A 62 -20.36 2.97 3.86
CA ASP A 62 -20.86 4.33 3.61
C ASP A 62 -20.66 5.27 4.79
N THR A 63 -20.40 4.72 5.99
CA THR A 63 -20.15 5.50 7.20
C THR A 63 -18.65 5.54 7.49
N PRO A 64 -17.99 6.71 7.34
CA PRO A 64 -16.58 6.86 7.70
C PRO A 64 -16.29 6.36 9.12
N LEU A 65 -15.14 5.73 9.31
CA LEU A 65 -14.65 5.34 10.62
C LEU A 65 -13.82 6.49 11.20
N SER A 66 -14.37 7.22 12.17
CA SER A 66 -13.61 8.25 12.90
C SER A 66 -12.51 7.62 13.75
N ASN A 67 -11.47 8.38 14.09
CA ASN A 67 -10.41 7.90 15.00
C ASN A 67 -10.99 7.52 16.37
N ARG A 68 -11.94 8.31 16.89
CA ARG A 68 -12.68 7.96 18.11
C ARG A 68 -13.28 6.56 18.04
N ASP A 69 -13.97 6.24 16.95
CA ASP A 69 -14.62 4.93 16.80
C ASP A 69 -13.61 3.82 16.50
N LEU A 70 -12.55 4.10 15.74
CA LEU A 70 -11.46 3.16 15.45
C LEU A 70 -10.77 2.69 16.73
N PHE A 71 -10.37 3.63 17.59
CA PHE A 71 -9.68 3.31 18.83
C PHE A 71 -10.62 2.84 19.96
N ALA A 72 -11.93 2.89 19.74
CA ALA A 72 -12.91 2.21 20.60
C ALA A 72 -13.06 0.71 20.26
N LEU A 73 -12.50 0.23 19.14
CA LEU A 73 -12.52 -1.19 18.81
C LEU A 73 -11.66 -1.99 19.79
N PRO A 74 -12.13 -3.13 20.32
CA PRO A 74 -11.35 -3.96 21.25
C PRO A 74 -9.98 -4.39 20.71
N ALA A 75 -9.90 -4.66 19.41
CA ALA A 75 -8.64 -5.04 18.74
C ALA A 75 -7.58 -3.92 18.74
N LEU A 76 -8.01 -2.66 18.91
CA LEU A 76 -7.14 -1.48 18.86
C LEU A 76 -6.72 -1.00 20.25
N VAL A 77 -7.27 -1.55 21.33
CA VAL A 77 -6.86 -1.25 22.71
C VAL A 77 -5.34 -1.39 22.92
N PRO A 78 -4.70 -2.54 22.62
CA PRO A 78 -3.25 -2.69 22.84
C PRO A 78 -2.43 -1.75 21.94
N VAL A 79 -2.93 -1.44 20.74
CA VAL A 79 -2.28 -0.47 19.84
C VAL A 79 -2.35 0.93 20.43
N ARG A 80 -3.50 1.33 20.98
CA ARG A 80 -3.68 2.63 21.62
C ARG A 80 -2.74 2.79 22.81
N GLU A 81 -2.66 1.78 23.67
CA GLU A 81 -1.76 1.80 24.84
C GLU A 81 -0.29 1.90 24.41
N ALA A 82 0.13 1.14 23.40
CA ALA A 82 1.48 1.18 22.88
C ALA A 82 1.83 2.56 22.28
N LEU A 83 0.91 3.16 21.52
CA LEU A 83 1.09 4.51 20.98
C LEU A 83 1.20 5.54 22.10
N ASP A 84 0.32 5.48 23.09
CA ASP A 84 0.30 6.40 24.22
C ASP A 84 1.62 6.33 25.02
N HIS A 85 2.13 5.13 25.29
CA HIS A 85 3.44 4.95 25.91
C HIS A 85 4.59 5.47 25.04
N GLU A 86 4.52 5.25 23.72
CA GLU A 86 5.52 5.76 22.79
C GLU A 86 5.55 7.29 22.76
N PHE A 87 4.39 7.95 22.79
CA PHE A 87 4.30 9.40 22.89
C PHE A 87 4.99 9.91 24.16
N ASP A 88 4.66 9.35 25.31
CA ASP A 88 5.23 9.78 26.59
C ASP A 88 6.75 9.60 26.61
N ARG A 89 7.24 8.48 26.08
CA ARG A 89 8.67 8.20 25.92
C ARG A 89 9.35 9.18 24.97
N TYR A 90 8.73 9.46 23.82
CA TYR A 90 9.27 10.35 22.81
C TYR A 90 9.38 11.78 23.34
N VAL A 91 8.32 12.29 23.97
CA VAL A 91 8.30 13.63 24.57
C VAL A 91 9.36 13.74 25.66
N SER A 92 9.41 12.80 26.61
CA SER A 92 10.38 12.82 27.71
C SER A 92 11.82 12.81 27.20
N LYS A 93 12.12 12.00 26.18
CA LYS A 93 13.44 11.95 25.55
C LYS A 93 13.82 13.31 24.96
N HIS A 94 12.91 13.96 24.24
CA HIS A 94 13.21 15.23 23.56
C HIS A 94 13.36 16.38 24.54
N GLN A 95 12.52 16.44 25.58
CA GLN A 95 12.66 17.41 26.67
C GLN A 95 14.02 17.29 27.38
N ALA A 96 14.51 16.07 27.59
CA ALA A 96 15.84 15.84 28.17
C ALA A 96 16.98 16.25 27.23
N SER A 97 16.84 16.03 25.92
CA SER A 97 17.89 16.38 24.94
C SER A 97 17.90 17.85 24.51
N LEU A 98 16.78 18.56 24.66
CA LEU A 98 16.58 19.93 24.20
C LEU A 98 15.99 20.80 25.33
N PRO A 99 16.72 21.02 26.44
CA PRO A 99 16.17 21.64 27.64
C PRO A 99 15.77 23.13 27.47
N ASN A 100 16.28 23.80 26.44
CA ASN A 100 16.00 25.21 26.16
C ASN A 100 15.03 25.42 24.98
N GLU A 101 14.52 24.33 24.40
CA GLU A 101 13.63 24.39 23.23
C GLU A 101 12.16 24.39 23.68
N SER A 102 11.32 25.14 22.98
CA SER A 102 9.87 25.03 23.19
C SER A 102 9.35 23.81 22.45
N ILE A 103 8.81 22.83 23.20
CA ILE A 103 8.31 21.56 22.68
C ILE A 103 6.81 21.47 22.91
N GLY A 104 6.02 21.26 21.84
CA GLY A 104 4.57 21.21 21.96
C GLY A 104 3.86 21.11 20.61
N VAL A 105 2.54 21.26 20.63
CA VAL A 105 1.69 21.12 19.44
C VAL A 105 1.44 22.48 18.80
N GLY A 106 1.64 22.57 17.48
CA GLY A 106 1.34 23.76 16.69
C GLY A 106 2.52 24.70 16.47
N ASP A 107 2.30 25.72 15.64
CA ASP A 107 3.38 26.55 15.08
C ASP A 107 4.09 27.48 16.07
N ALA A 108 3.56 27.62 17.28
CA ALA A 108 4.19 28.40 18.35
C ALA A 108 5.39 27.69 19.01
N PHE A 109 5.54 26.38 18.79
CA PHE A 109 6.62 25.58 19.35
C PHE A 109 7.71 25.36 18.30
N ALA A 110 8.96 25.52 18.72
CA ALA A 110 10.11 25.29 17.85
C ALA A 110 10.33 23.81 17.55
N PHE A 111 10.02 22.93 18.50
CA PHE A 111 9.87 21.50 18.27
C PHE A 111 8.40 21.11 18.28
N GLN A 112 7.85 20.92 17.09
CA GLN A 112 6.44 20.57 16.92
C GLN A 112 6.21 19.08 17.13
N LEU A 113 5.22 18.77 17.97
CA LEU A 113 4.74 17.42 18.23
C LEU A 113 3.44 17.16 17.45
N PHE A 114 3.22 15.89 17.14
CA PHE A 114 1.90 15.43 16.75
C PHE A 114 0.90 15.62 17.90
N ASP A 115 -0.30 16.09 17.58
CA ASP A 115 -1.38 16.24 18.55
C ASP A 115 -2.01 14.88 18.89
N ARG A 116 -1.66 14.33 20.05
CA ARG A 116 -2.20 13.06 20.58
C ARG A 116 -3.74 13.07 20.66
N ALA A 117 -4.38 14.24 20.82
CA ALA A 117 -5.84 14.32 20.85
C ALA A 117 -6.50 13.88 19.54
N LEU A 118 -5.79 13.97 18.41
CA LEU A 118 -6.28 13.53 17.10
C LEU A 118 -6.51 12.01 17.05
N LEU A 119 -5.86 11.22 17.90
CA LEU A 119 -6.16 9.79 18.00
C LEU A 119 -7.53 9.53 18.64
N GLY A 120 -8.08 10.47 19.41
CA GLY A 120 -9.42 10.36 20.02
C GLY A 120 -10.49 11.21 19.36
N SER A 121 -10.13 11.98 18.32
CA SER A 121 -11.04 12.97 17.75
C SER A 121 -12.09 12.33 16.82
N PRO A 122 -13.36 12.79 16.88
CA PRO A 122 -14.39 12.36 15.95
C PRO A 122 -14.26 12.99 14.57
N ASP A 123 -13.48 14.07 14.44
CA ASP A 123 -13.41 14.91 13.24
C ASP A 123 -12.28 14.49 12.28
N VAL A 124 -11.48 13.50 12.69
CA VAL A 124 -10.37 12.96 11.91
C VAL A 124 -10.50 11.46 11.76
N ARG A 125 -9.87 10.93 10.72
CA ARG A 125 -9.89 9.51 10.37
C ARG A 125 -8.62 9.11 9.65
N PHE A 126 -8.26 7.84 9.74
CA PHE A 126 -7.33 7.23 8.80
C PHE A 126 -8.03 7.01 7.46
N VAL A 127 -7.30 7.29 6.37
CA VAL A 127 -7.76 7.17 4.98
C VAL A 127 -6.80 6.27 4.24
N LEU A 128 -7.29 5.50 3.27
CA LEU A 128 -6.42 4.84 2.32
C LEU A 128 -5.64 5.88 1.50
N ALA A 129 -4.34 5.94 1.72
CA ALA A 129 -3.41 6.88 1.09
C ALA A 129 -2.53 6.23 0.02
N GLY A 130 -2.52 4.89 -0.06
CA GLY A 130 -1.87 4.18 -1.15
C GLY A 130 -2.16 2.69 -1.18
N ILE A 131 -2.05 2.10 -2.36
CA ILE A 131 -1.98 0.65 -2.54
C ILE A 131 -0.72 0.33 -3.32
N VAL A 132 0.14 -0.52 -2.77
CA VAL A 132 1.39 -0.90 -3.43
C VAL A 132 1.48 -2.42 -3.54
N ASN A 133 1.70 -2.91 -4.76
CA ASN A 133 2.12 -4.29 -4.99
C ASN A 133 3.64 -4.40 -4.92
N ARG A 134 4.12 -5.11 -3.91
CA ARG A 134 5.53 -5.44 -3.69
C ARG A 134 5.86 -6.72 -4.46
N MET A 135 6.37 -6.58 -5.69
CA MET A 135 6.86 -7.72 -6.47
C MET A 135 8.34 -8.07 -6.18
N ASP A 136 9.00 -7.29 -5.32
CA ASP A 136 10.36 -7.57 -4.82
C ASP A 136 10.38 -8.62 -3.69
N ARG A 137 9.22 -9.03 -3.16
CA ARG A 137 9.14 -10.25 -2.34
C ARG A 137 9.14 -11.46 -3.26
N ALA A 138 10.14 -12.32 -3.08
CA ALA A 138 10.39 -13.49 -3.93
C ALA A 138 9.13 -14.32 -4.16
N TYR A 139 9.01 -14.88 -5.37
CA TYR A 139 7.97 -15.82 -5.75
C TYR A 139 7.84 -16.94 -4.70
N VAL A 140 6.72 -16.97 -3.97
CA VAL A 140 6.45 -17.97 -2.92
C VAL A 140 5.70 -19.18 -3.51
N ALA A 141 4.65 -18.94 -4.30
CA ALA A 141 3.86 -19.96 -4.98
C ALA A 141 3.06 -19.34 -6.16
N PRO A 142 2.60 -20.14 -7.14
CA PRO A 142 1.82 -19.64 -8.28
C PRO A 142 0.56 -18.83 -7.89
N LYS A 143 0.00 -19.12 -6.71
CA LYS A 143 -1.20 -18.48 -6.15
C LYS A 143 -0.91 -17.32 -5.19
N ASP A 144 0.33 -17.18 -4.72
CA ASP A 144 0.73 -16.28 -3.62
C ASP A 144 1.95 -15.43 -4.00
N CYS A 145 2.02 -14.97 -5.26
CA CYS A 145 3.14 -14.13 -5.74
C CYS A 145 2.88 -12.65 -5.45
N GLY A 146 3.82 -12.00 -4.76
CA GLY A 146 3.75 -10.59 -4.38
C GLY A 146 3.02 -10.33 -3.05
N GLU A 147 3.16 -9.12 -2.52
CA GLU A 147 2.44 -8.65 -1.33
C GLU A 147 1.75 -7.32 -1.63
N ILE A 148 0.44 -7.23 -1.39
CA ILE A 148 -0.28 -5.97 -1.45
C ILE A 148 -0.20 -5.28 -0.08
N ARG A 149 0.26 -4.03 -0.09
CA ARG A 149 0.22 -3.15 1.07
C ARG A 149 -0.85 -2.09 0.87
N LEU A 150 -1.72 -1.98 1.85
CA LEU A 150 -2.60 -0.84 2.03
C LEU A 150 -1.90 0.12 2.98
N ILE A 151 -1.80 1.38 2.56
CA ILE A 151 -1.12 2.46 3.28
C ILE A 151 -2.18 3.47 3.68
#